data_AF-A0A7X8XAT0-F1
#
_entry.id   AF-A0A7X8XAT0-F1
#
_cell.length_a   1.000
_cell.length_b   1.000
_cell.length_c   1.000
_cell.angle_alpha   90.00
_cell.angle_beta   90.00
_cell.angle_gamma   90.00
#
_symmetry.space_group_name_H-M   'P 1'
#
loop_
_entity.id
_entity.type
_entity.pdbx_description
1 polymer ?
#
loop_
_entity_poly.entity_id
_entity_poly.type
_entity_poly.pdbx_seq_one_letter_code
_entity_poly.pdbx_strand_id
1 'polypeptide(L)'
;MGKQQNLSEMIPVDASKAYDLVLLAKGDAGTMTVTVLQFDAKKRRIGAYHVSGNADSLTQTVGPAIRGAKSFIVKDASGWMPVTNGRNILAFNAKDDHSDIPNFAIDYYVKSVTQQADGTWKIEMSDKLRNSYPDATFVRQHFDGAHMSWRFKLPMTAPHGHHIAPAELGHGNLHWWMGTAFVQVQVRVDGATSASVIEWCLK
;
A
#
# COMPACT_ATOMS: atom_id res chain seq x y z
N MET A 1 -20.90 -8.18 3.18
CA MET A 1 -19.66 -7.53 2.70
C MET A 1 -19.95 -7.02 1.29
N GLY A 2 -19.72 -5.74 0.98
CA GLY A 2 -20.02 -5.17 -0.33
C GLY A 2 -19.26 -5.85 -1.47
N LYS A 3 -19.90 -5.98 -2.65
CA LYS A 3 -19.25 -6.55 -3.84
C LYS A 3 -18.27 -5.54 -4.42
N GLN A 4 -17.06 -6.00 -4.73
CA GLN A 4 -16.08 -5.22 -5.49
C GLN A 4 -16.28 -5.45 -6.99
N GLN A 5 -16.14 -4.39 -7.77
CA GLN A 5 -16.24 -4.42 -9.23
C GLN A 5 -15.18 -3.50 -9.84
N ASN A 6 -14.46 -3.99 -10.84
CA ASN A 6 -13.61 -3.14 -11.66
C ASN A 6 -14.48 -2.37 -12.66
N LEU A 7 -14.32 -1.05 -12.71
CA LEU A 7 -14.98 -0.19 -13.69
C LEU A 7 -14.22 -0.12 -15.01
N SER A 8 -12.94 -0.47 -14.99
CA SER A 8 -12.04 -0.33 -16.12
C SER A 8 -11.16 -1.56 -16.32
N GLU A 9 -10.69 -1.72 -17.55
CA GLU A 9 -9.46 -2.47 -17.82
C GLU A 9 -8.24 -1.68 -17.28
N MET A 10 -7.02 -2.20 -17.52
CA MET A 10 -5.80 -1.46 -17.21
C MET A 10 -5.62 -0.29 -18.17
N ILE A 11 -5.60 0.92 -17.63
CA ILE A 11 -5.40 2.17 -18.37
C ILE A 11 -3.93 2.56 -18.24
N PRO A 12 -3.18 2.77 -19.35
CA PRO A 12 -1.84 3.32 -19.27
C PRO A 12 -1.90 4.77 -18.78
N VAL A 13 -0.99 5.14 -17.88
CA VAL A 13 -0.87 6.51 -17.35
C VAL A 13 0.58 6.99 -17.39
N ASP A 14 0.76 8.29 -17.49
CA ASP A 14 2.04 8.96 -17.32
C ASP A 14 2.10 9.53 -15.90
N ALA A 15 2.79 8.84 -14.99
CA ALA A 15 2.85 9.23 -13.58
C ALA A 15 3.55 10.58 -13.32
N SER A 16 4.18 11.19 -14.33
CA SER A 16 4.72 12.55 -14.27
C SER A 16 3.69 13.63 -14.58
N LYS A 17 2.46 13.24 -14.97
CA LYS A 17 1.35 14.14 -15.26
C LYS A 17 0.28 14.04 -14.17
N ALA A 18 -0.43 15.14 -14.00
CA ALA A 18 -1.63 15.16 -13.19
C ALA A 18 -2.84 14.65 -13.99
N TYR A 19 -3.80 14.05 -13.29
CA TYR A 19 -5.08 13.61 -13.84
C TYR A 19 -6.21 13.95 -12.88
N ASP A 20 -7.41 14.13 -13.41
CA ASP A 20 -8.64 14.21 -12.65
C ASP A 20 -9.47 12.94 -12.85
N LEU A 21 -9.75 12.25 -11.75
CA LEU A 21 -10.79 11.22 -11.71
C LEU A 21 -12.13 11.89 -11.47
N VAL A 22 -13.03 11.84 -12.44
CA VAL A 22 -14.41 12.31 -12.30
C VAL A 22 -15.36 11.12 -12.27
N LEU A 23 -16.31 11.10 -11.34
CA LEU A 23 -17.29 10.01 -11.22
C LEU A 23 -18.67 10.52 -10.77
N LEU A 24 -19.72 9.91 -11.31
CA LEU A 24 -21.11 10.05 -10.90
C LEU A 24 -21.76 8.67 -10.79
N ALA A 25 -22.45 8.40 -9.69
CA ALA A 25 -23.16 7.15 -9.45
C ALA A 25 -24.58 7.38 -8.92
N LYS A 26 -25.50 6.48 -9.28
CA LYS A 26 -26.86 6.41 -8.71
C LYS A 26 -27.08 5.05 -8.05
N GLY A 27 -28.10 4.98 -7.20
CA GLY A 27 -28.48 3.78 -6.49
C GLY A 27 -29.33 4.11 -5.28
N ASP A 28 -29.66 3.08 -4.51
CA ASP A 28 -30.29 3.22 -3.21
C ASP A 28 -29.31 3.84 -2.20
N ALA A 29 -29.83 4.23 -1.03
CA ALA A 29 -29.02 4.77 0.04
C ALA A 29 -27.90 3.79 0.44
N GLY A 30 -26.66 4.28 0.47
CA GLY A 30 -25.49 3.48 0.80
C GLY A 30 -24.19 4.26 0.64
N THR A 31 -23.07 3.56 0.66
CA THR A 31 -21.74 4.14 0.44
C THR A 31 -21.04 3.44 -0.73
N MET A 32 -20.50 4.23 -1.65
CA MET A 32 -19.58 3.75 -2.68
C MET A 32 -18.16 4.16 -2.32
N THR A 33 -17.24 3.18 -2.27
CA THR A 33 -15.80 3.45 -2.22
C THR A 33 -15.24 3.27 -3.62
N VAL A 34 -14.66 4.33 -4.18
CA VAL A 34 -13.87 4.26 -5.42
C VAL A 34 -12.41 4.13 -5.04
N THR A 35 -11.67 3.23 -5.67
CA THR A 35 -10.24 3.00 -5.46
C THR A 35 -9.54 3.01 -6.81
N VAL A 36 -8.46 3.77 -6.94
CA VAL A 36 -7.57 3.68 -8.09
C VAL A 36 -6.41 2.77 -7.71
N LEU A 37 -6.45 1.56 -8.26
CA LEU A 37 -5.38 0.58 -8.15
C LEU A 37 -4.25 0.98 -9.11
N GLN A 38 -3.03 1.02 -8.61
CA GLN A 38 -1.85 1.41 -9.37
C GLN A 38 -0.99 0.18 -9.66
N PHE A 39 -0.35 0.13 -10.83
CA PHE A 39 0.43 -1.01 -11.29
C PHE A 39 1.72 -0.53 -11.97
N ASP A 40 2.77 -1.32 -11.84
CA ASP A 40 4.04 -1.05 -12.51
C ASP A 40 4.01 -1.43 -14.00
N ALA A 41 5.09 -1.15 -14.72
CA ALA A 41 5.24 -1.51 -16.14
C ALA A 41 5.11 -3.02 -16.42
N LYS A 42 5.30 -3.87 -15.41
CA LYS A 42 5.12 -5.33 -15.46
C LYS A 42 3.71 -5.77 -15.03
N LYS A 43 2.79 -4.83 -14.87
CA LYS A 43 1.40 -5.04 -14.42
C LYS A 43 1.30 -5.68 -13.03
N ARG A 44 2.33 -5.52 -12.19
CA ARG A 44 2.28 -5.92 -10.77
C ARG A 44 1.59 -4.81 -10.00
N ARG A 45 0.63 -5.16 -9.15
CA ARG A 45 -0.08 -4.18 -8.30
C ARG A 45 0.93 -3.51 -7.37
N ILE A 46 1.00 -2.19 -7.44
CA ILE A 46 1.67 -1.37 -6.43
C ILE A 46 0.61 -1.14 -5.33
N GLY A 47 0.95 -1.45 -4.08
CA GLY A 47 0.16 -1.11 -2.91
C GLY A 47 0.88 -0.03 -2.11
N ALA A 48 0.19 0.62 -1.18
CA ALA A 48 0.81 1.62 -0.32
C ALA A 48 2.02 1.04 0.43
N TYR A 49 1.88 -0.20 0.91
CA TYR A 49 2.96 -0.96 1.54
C TYR A 49 4.21 -1.17 0.67
N HIS A 50 4.17 -0.99 -0.65
CA HIS A 50 5.37 -1.05 -1.49
C HIS A 50 6.14 0.27 -1.51
N VAL A 51 5.51 1.38 -1.11
CA VAL A 51 6.03 2.75 -1.26
C VAL A 51 6.07 3.55 0.05
N SER A 52 5.41 3.06 1.10
CA SER A 52 5.29 3.71 2.41
C SER A 52 6.38 3.28 3.38
N GLY A 53 7.65 3.55 3.07
CA GLY A 53 8.78 3.26 3.96
C GLY A 53 8.95 4.29 5.07
N ASN A 54 9.21 3.83 6.30
CA ASN A 54 9.66 4.69 7.40
C ASN A 54 11.18 4.88 7.28
N ALA A 55 11.62 6.10 6.96
CA ALA A 55 13.03 6.43 6.73
C ALA A 55 13.92 6.09 7.95
N ASP A 56 13.41 6.31 9.17
CA ASP A 56 14.14 6.13 10.42
C ASP A 56 14.18 4.67 10.91
N SER A 57 13.61 3.74 10.13
CA SER A 57 13.50 2.32 10.50
C SER A 57 14.51 1.40 9.82
N LEU A 58 15.36 1.94 8.94
CA LEU A 58 16.33 1.13 8.20
C LEU A 58 17.34 0.48 9.17
N THR A 59 17.45 -0.84 9.11
CA THR A 59 18.35 -1.62 9.95
C THR A 59 18.77 -2.89 9.22
N GLN A 60 19.56 -3.76 9.87
CA GLN A 60 19.99 -5.04 9.30
C GLN A 60 19.54 -6.21 10.15
N THR A 61 19.26 -7.35 9.52
CA THR A 61 19.06 -8.62 10.23
C THR A 61 20.32 -9.05 10.99
N VAL A 62 20.12 -9.77 12.08
CA VAL A 62 21.16 -10.50 12.83
C VAL A 62 20.90 -11.98 12.63
N GLY A 63 21.76 -12.61 11.85
CA GLY A 63 21.53 -13.93 11.27
C GLY A 63 20.55 -13.90 10.09
N PRO A 64 20.39 -15.05 9.41
CA PRO A 64 19.47 -15.18 8.29
C PRO A 64 18.01 -15.16 8.75
N ALA A 65 17.14 -14.46 8.02
CA ALA A 65 15.70 -14.53 8.20
C ALA A 65 15.15 -15.66 7.31
N ILE A 66 14.73 -16.76 7.93
CA ILE A 66 14.43 -18.01 7.21
C ILE A 66 12.95 -18.08 6.80
N ARG A 67 12.69 -18.46 5.55
CA ARG A 67 11.33 -18.77 5.06
C ARG A 67 10.62 -19.74 5.99
N GLY A 68 9.36 -19.46 6.30
CA GLY A 68 8.57 -20.30 7.20
C GLY A 68 8.72 -19.95 8.68
N ALA A 69 9.75 -19.18 9.07
CA ALA A 69 9.89 -18.69 10.43
C ALA A 69 8.84 -17.62 10.74
N LYS A 70 8.47 -17.49 12.01
CA LYS A 70 7.57 -16.44 12.52
C LYS A 70 8.31 -15.29 13.22
N SER A 71 9.62 -15.37 13.33
CA SER A 71 10.42 -14.33 13.95
C SER A 71 11.84 -14.34 13.42
N PHE A 72 12.48 -13.19 13.51
CA PHE A 72 13.90 -13.00 13.24
C PHE A 72 14.43 -11.86 14.11
N ILE A 73 15.73 -11.62 14.07
CA ILE A 73 16.39 -10.59 14.88
C ILE A 73 16.95 -9.50 13.96
N VAL A 74 16.91 -8.25 14.42
CA VAL A 74 17.55 -7.10 13.78
C VAL A 74 18.46 -6.37 14.75
N LYS A 75 19.42 -5.60 14.23
CA LYS A 75 20.40 -4.87 15.04
C LYS A 75 19.74 -3.80 15.91
N ASP A 76 18.89 -2.99 15.32
CA ASP A 76 18.21 -1.89 15.99
C ASP A 76 16.83 -1.65 15.38
N ALA A 77 15.78 -1.60 16.21
CA ALA A 77 14.41 -1.26 15.84
C ALA A 77 13.86 -0.09 16.67
N SER A 78 14.72 0.69 17.31
CA SER A 78 14.33 1.82 18.17
C SER A 78 13.57 2.93 17.41
N GLY A 79 13.88 3.15 16.13
CA GLY A 79 13.19 4.10 15.25
C GLY A 79 11.92 3.55 14.59
N TRP A 80 11.51 2.31 14.92
CA TRP A 80 10.31 1.73 14.34
C TRP A 80 9.06 2.32 15.00
N MET A 81 8.06 2.63 14.19
CA MET A 81 6.76 3.03 14.69
C MET A 81 6.15 1.89 15.51
N PRO A 82 5.37 2.21 16.57
CA PRO A 82 4.64 1.22 17.33
C PRO A 82 3.85 0.27 16.43
N VAL A 83 3.80 -1.00 16.81
CA VAL A 83 2.98 -1.99 16.11
C VAL A 83 1.52 -1.62 16.30
N THR A 84 0.87 -1.18 15.22
CA THR A 84 -0.54 -0.75 15.21
C THR A 84 -1.36 -1.72 14.38
N ASN A 85 -2.33 -2.39 15.03
CA ASN A 85 -3.46 -3.14 14.46
C ASN A 85 -3.27 -3.70 13.02
N GLY A 86 -2.19 -4.43 12.77
CA GLY A 86 -1.95 -5.09 11.48
C GLY A 86 -1.69 -4.15 10.31
N ARG A 87 -0.93 -3.07 10.49
CA ARG A 87 -0.51 -2.17 9.39
C ARG A 87 1.00 -2.12 9.16
N ASN A 88 1.80 -2.52 10.14
CA ASN A 88 3.25 -2.52 10.01
C ASN A 88 3.69 -3.75 9.19
N ILE A 89 4.44 -3.50 8.12
CA ILE A 89 4.99 -4.48 7.18
C ILE A 89 6.50 -4.33 7.18
N LEU A 90 7.22 -5.34 6.72
CA LEU A 90 8.65 -5.26 6.53
C LEU A 90 9.00 -5.34 5.05
N ALA A 91 9.85 -4.43 4.60
CA ALA A 91 10.48 -4.47 3.30
C ALA A 91 11.95 -4.88 3.47
N PHE A 92 12.33 -5.96 2.83
CA PHE A 92 13.69 -6.49 2.82
C PHE A 92 14.45 -6.00 1.58
N ASN A 93 15.78 -6.10 1.63
CA ASN A 93 16.68 -5.51 0.64
C ASN A 93 16.40 -4.00 0.45
N ALA A 94 15.98 -3.34 1.52
CA ALA A 94 15.71 -1.91 1.51
C ALA A 94 17.01 -1.13 1.33
N LYS A 95 16.93 0.03 0.69
CA LYS A 95 18.09 0.91 0.44
C LYS A 95 17.88 2.26 1.09
N ASP A 96 18.93 2.83 1.65
CA ASP A 96 18.95 4.15 2.30
C ASP A 96 18.36 5.27 1.42
N ASP A 97 18.71 5.29 0.14
CA ASP A 97 18.26 6.24 -0.87
C ASP A 97 16.83 6.02 -1.39
N HIS A 98 16.13 4.99 -0.89
CA HIS A 98 14.79 4.58 -1.32
C HIS A 98 14.68 4.20 -2.81
N SER A 99 15.80 3.95 -3.49
CA SER A 99 15.80 3.47 -4.89
C SER A 99 15.26 2.03 -5.03
N ASP A 100 14.93 1.38 -3.92
CA ASP A 100 14.20 0.11 -3.88
C ASP A 100 12.67 0.28 -4.03
N ILE A 101 12.13 1.50 -3.99
CA ILE A 101 10.70 1.77 -4.12
C ILE A 101 10.25 1.77 -5.60
N PRO A 102 9.14 1.10 -5.96
CA PRO A 102 8.29 0.24 -5.14
C PRO A 102 8.99 -1.08 -4.76
N ASN A 103 9.05 -1.37 -3.46
CA ASN A 103 9.72 -2.56 -2.95
C ASN A 103 8.73 -3.74 -2.88
N PHE A 104 8.98 -4.78 -3.66
CA PHE A 104 8.14 -5.99 -3.70
C PHE A 104 8.66 -7.14 -2.82
N ALA A 105 9.84 -6.98 -2.20
CA ALA A 105 10.42 -7.94 -1.26
C ALA A 105 9.90 -7.68 0.16
N ILE A 106 8.58 -7.82 0.35
CA ILE A 106 7.90 -7.49 1.60
C ILE A 106 7.36 -8.73 2.32
N ASP A 107 7.06 -8.62 3.63
CA ASP A 107 6.31 -9.62 4.40
C ASP A 107 5.35 -8.98 5.41
N TYR A 108 4.19 -9.62 5.59
CA TYR A 108 3.04 -9.12 6.36
C TYR A 108 2.78 -10.00 7.59
N TYR A 109 2.18 -9.51 8.66
CA TYR A 109 2.36 -8.18 9.25
C TYR A 109 3.31 -8.34 10.46
N VAL A 110 3.87 -7.26 10.97
CA VAL A 110 4.59 -7.29 12.25
C VAL A 110 3.58 -7.44 13.38
N LYS A 111 3.78 -8.43 14.25
CA LYS A 111 2.98 -8.70 15.44
C LYS A 111 3.56 -8.04 16.68
N SER A 112 4.88 -8.12 16.87
CA SER A 112 5.56 -7.52 18.02
C SER A 112 7.01 -7.17 17.69
N VAL A 113 7.55 -6.19 18.43
CA VAL A 113 8.93 -5.74 18.35
C VAL A 113 9.43 -5.67 19.79
N THR A 114 10.49 -6.41 20.13
CA THR A 114 10.95 -6.54 21.51
C THR A 114 12.47 -6.49 21.60
N GLN A 115 12.98 -5.50 22.31
CA GLN A 115 14.41 -5.40 22.62
C GLN A 115 14.86 -6.59 23.49
N GLN A 116 15.97 -7.20 23.13
CA GLN A 116 16.61 -8.30 23.84
C GLN A 116 17.69 -7.75 24.80
N ALA A 117 18.12 -8.57 25.75
CA ALA A 117 19.12 -8.16 26.74
C ALA A 117 20.50 -7.82 26.14
N ASP A 118 20.82 -8.35 24.96
CA ASP A 118 22.05 -8.09 24.21
C ASP A 118 21.98 -6.80 23.36
N GLY A 119 20.88 -6.06 23.45
CA GLY A 119 20.65 -4.82 22.69
C GLY A 119 20.06 -5.03 21.30
N THR A 120 19.96 -6.27 20.81
CA THR A 120 19.29 -6.58 19.54
C THR A 120 17.77 -6.54 19.69
N TRP A 121 17.03 -6.61 18.58
CA TRP A 121 15.59 -6.57 18.58
C TRP A 121 15.00 -7.79 17.91
N LYS A 122 14.13 -8.51 18.63
CA LYS A 122 13.34 -9.61 18.09
C LYS A 122 12.08 -9.06 17.42
N ILE A 123 11.87 -9.44 16.17
CA ILE A 123 10.71 -9.08 15.39
C ILE A 123 9.84 -10.34 15.26
N GLU A 124 8.62 -10.29 15.76
CA GLU A 124 7.62 -11.36 15.59
C GLU A 124 6.65 -10.96 14.49
N MET A 125 6.39 -11.88 13.56
CA MET A 125 5.47 -11.72 12.45
C MET A 125 4.13 -12.39 12.78
N SER A 126 3.03 -11.82 12.28
CA SER A 126 1.69 -12.42 12.38
C SER A 126 1.62 -13.74 11.62
N ASP A 127 2.25 -13.79 10.45
CA ASP A 127 2.36 -14.96 9.59
C ASP A 127 3.81 -15.39 9.38
N LYS A 128 3.99 -16.56 8.77
CA LYS A 128 5.32 -17.08 8.43
C LYS A 128 5.93 -16.24 7.30
N LEU A 129 7.24 -15.97 7.38
CA LEU A 129 8.00 -15.32 6.31
C LEU A 129 7.85 -16.08 4.99
N ARG A 130 7.55 -15.37 3.91
CA ARG A 130 7.32 -15.98 2.58
C ARG A 130 8.62 -16.31 1.86
N ASN A 131 9.69 -15.57 2.16
CA ASN A 131 11.02 -15.72 1.57
C ASN A 131 12.09 -15.93 2.64
N SER A 132 13.28 -16.34 2.20
CA SER A 132 14.49 -16.34 3.02
C SER A 132 15.37 -15.16 2.65
N TYR A 133 16.04 -14.58 3.63
CA TYR A 133 17.00 -13.50 3.45
C TYR A 133 18.30 -13.83 4.20
N PRO A 134 19.48 -13.59 3.60
CA PRO A 134 20.75 -13.87 4.25
C PRO A 134 20.99 -12.98 5.48
N ASP A 135 22.02 -13.31 6.26
CA ASP A 135 22.49 -12.44 7.33
C ASP A 135 22.87 -11.03 6.80
N ALA A 136 22.78 -10.03 7.67
CA ALA A 136 23.02 -8.63 7.37
C ALA A 136 22.14 -8.04 6.25
N THR A 137 20.98 -8.65 5.95
CA THR A 137 20.03 -8.09 4.99
C THR A 137 19.42 -6.81 5.54
N PHE A 138 19.42 -5.75 4.73
CA PHE A 138 18.74 -4.50 5.08
C PHE A 138 17.22 -4.69 5.09
N VAL A 139 16.59 -4.19 6.15
CA VAL A 139 15.15 -4.23 6.36
C VAL A 139 14.65 -2.86 6.81
N ARG A 140 13.50 -2.45 6.28
CA ARG A 140 12.81 -1.20 6.61
C ARG A 140 11.37 -1.51 7.00
N GLN A 141 10.87 -0.85 8.03
CA GLN A 141 9.45 -0.88 8.37
C GLN A 141 8.65 -0.08 7.33
N HIS A 142 7.65 -0.73 6.74
CA HIS A 142 6.68 -0.11 5.85
C HIS A 142 5.31 -0.04 6.52
N PHE A 143 4.42 0.79 5.99
CA PHE A 143 3.06 0.95 6.47
C PHE A 143 2.00 0.59 5.41
N ASP A 144 1.00 -0.18 5.82
CA ASP A 144 -0.19 -0.48 5.04
C ASP A 144 -1.33 0.49 5.35
N GLY A 145 -1.50 1.50 4.51
CA GLY A 145 -2.61 2.43 4.64
C GLY A 145 -2.59 3.50 3.56
N ALA A 146 -3.60 4.39 3.57
CA ALA A 146 -3.73 5.48 2.61
C ALA A 146 -3.71 5.04 1.13
N HIS A 147 -4.35 3.91 0.81
CA HIS A 147 -4.66 3.57 -0.58
C HIS A 147 -5.46 4.71 -1.23
N MET A 148 -5.20 4.96 -2.51
CA MET A 148 -5.88 5.99 -3.31
C MET A 148 -7.36 5.64 -3.49
N SER A 149 -8.17 6.05 -2.52
CA SER A 149 -9.56 5.69 -2.39
C SER A 149 -10.39 6.80 -1.76
N TRP A 150 -11.63 6.95 -2.22
CA TRP A 150 -12.57 7.96 -1.77
C TRP A 150 -13.93 7.33 -1.53
N ARG A 151 -14.65 7.84 -0.53
CA ARG A 151 -15.98 7.34 -0.14
C ARG A 151 -17.04 8.39 -0.47
N PHE A 152 -18.11 7.94 -1.12
CA PHE A 152 -19.24 8.77 -1.52
C PHE A 152 -20.53 8.21 -0.95
N LYS A 153 -21.44 9.08 -0.55
CA LYS A 153 -22.82 8.71 -0.24
C LYS A 153 -23.58 8.49 -1.55
N LEU A 154 -24.43 7.46 -1.59
CA LEU A 154 -25.35 7.21 -2.68
C LEU A 154 -26.77 7.66 -2.31
N PRO A 155 -27.57 8.10 -3.30
CA PRO A 155 -27.16 8.47 -4.65
C PRO A 155 -26.31 9.75 -4.66
N MET A 156 -25.42 9.91 -5.64
CA MET A 156 -24.68 11.16 -5.84
C MET A 156 -25.57 12.16 -6.56
N THR A 157 -25.57 13.43 -6.12
CA THR A 157 -26.40 14.50 -6.70
C THR A 157 -25.69 15.27 -7.81
N ALA A 158 -24.36 15.19 -7.88
CA ALA A 158 -23.52 15.81 -8.90
C ALA A 158 -22.25 14.97 -9.12
N PRO A 159 -21.53 15.15 -10.25
CA PRO A 159 -20.23 14.54 -10.44
C PRO A 159 -19.23 14.99 -9.38
N HIS A 160 -18.38 14.07 -8.91
CA HIS A 160 -17.29 14.36 -7.99
C HIS A 160 -15.95 14.17 -8.70
N GLY A 161 -15.05 15.13 -8.56
CA GLY A 161 -13.70 15.12 -9.11
C GLY A 161 -12.63 14.95 -8.03
N HIS A 162 -11.59 14.17 -8.33
CA HIS A 162 -10.39 14.04 -7.51
C HIS A 162 -9.14 14.25 -8.36
N HIS A 163 -8.37 15.25 -7.96
CA HIS A 163 -7.07 15.54 -8.56
C HIS A 163 -6.02 14.55 -8.06
N ILE A 164 -5.30 13.95 -9.00
CA ILE A 164 -4.19 13.03 -8.74
C ILE A 164 -2.94 13.66 -9.34
N ALA A 165 -2.01 14.05 -8.48
CA ALA A 165 -0.77 14.72 -8.88
C ALA A 165 0.40 13.73 -9.02
N PRO A 166 1.48 14.10 -9.70
CA PRO A 166 2.76 13.40 -9.59
C PRO A 166 3.23 13.35 -8.12
N ALA A 167 3.91 12.27 -7.72
CA ALA A 167 4.60 12.23 -6.42
C ALA A 167 6.06 12.68 -6.55
N GLU A 168 6.55 13.45 -5.58
CA GLU A 168 7.98 13.75 -5.46
C GLU A 168 8.74 12.65 -4.72
N LEU A 169 8.14 12.03 -3.69
CA LEU A 169 8.59 10.80 -3.00
C LEU A 169 7.51 10.37 -1.99
N GLY A 170 7.36 9.06 -1.77
CA GLY A 170 6.46 8.52 -0.75
C GLY A 170 5.03 8.21 -1.22
N HIS A 171 4.12 8.11 -0.24
CA HIS A 171 2.74 7.68 -0.44
C HIS A 171 1.77 8.83 -0.14
N GLY A 172 0.78 9.01 -1.01
CA GLY A 172 -0.34 9.92 -0.78
C GLY A 172 -1.59 9.35 -1.43
N ASN A 173 -2.75 9.64 -0.84
CA ASN A 173 -4.05 9.25 -1.39
C ASN A 173 -4.49 10.13 -2.58
N LEU A 174 -3.66 11.11 -2.97
CA LEU A 174 -3.87 12.05 -4.09
C LEU A 174 -2.65 12.14 -5.02
N HIS A 175 -1.72 11.19 -4.94
CA HIS A 175 -0.51 11.18 -5.78
C HIS A 175 -0.28 9.83 -6.45
N TRP A 176 0.31 9.87 -7.64
CA TRP A 176 0.85 8.67 -8.28
C TRP A 176 1.97 8.08 -7.46
N TRP A 177 1.89 6.79 -7.16
CA TRP A 177 2.98 6.07 -6.54
C TRP A 177 4.12 5.89 -7.52
N MET A 178 5.35 6.01 -7.01
CA MET A 178 6.56 5.83 -7.83
C MET A 178 6.52 4.48 -8.57
N GLY A 179 6.88 4.52 -9.86
CA GLY A 179 6.88 3.33 -10.73
C GLY A 179 5.51 2.99 -11.35
N THR A 180 4.46 3.76 -11.09
CA THR A 180 3.14 3.54 -11.71
C THR A 180 3.21 3.78 -13.23
N ALA A 181 2.71 2.80 -13.98
CA ALA A 181 2.58 2.84 -15.43
C ALA A 181 1.17 2.50 -15.91
N PHE A 182 0.39 1.78 -15.10
CA PHE A 182 -1.00 1.46 -15.38
C PHE A 182 -1.88 1.67 -14.14
N VAL A 183 -3.16 1.90 -14.37
CA VAL A 183 -4.16 1.97 -13.31
C VAL A 183 -5.41 1.16 -13.64
N GLN A 184 -6.15 0.76 -12.60
CA GLN A 184 -7.53 0.28 -12.72
C GLN A 184 -8.41 1.01 -11.71
N VAL A 185 -9.60 1.42 -12.13
CA VAL A 185 -10.59 2.00 -11.23
C VAL A 185 -11.50 0.88 -10.72
N GLN A 186 -11.56 0.71 -9.41
CA GLN A 186 -12.40 -0.26 -8.73
C GLN A 186 -13.42 0.44 -7.86
N VAL A 187 -14.64 -0.09 -7.79
CA VAL A 187 -15.66 0.33 -6.84
C VAL A 187 -16.03 -0.79 -5.89
N ARG A 188 -16.39 -0.40 -4.68
CA ARG A 188 -17.06 -1.24 -3.69
C ARG A 188 -18.30 -0.51 -3.21
N VAL A 189 -19.43 -1.20 -3.17
CA VAL A 189 -20.68 -0.63 -2.67
C VAL A 189 -21.08 -1.36 -1.39
N ASP A 190 -21.30 -0.60 -0.32
CA ASP A 190 -21.75 -1.11 0.97
C ASP A 190 -23.10 -0.46 1.35
N GLY A 191 -24.06 -1.28 1.79
CA GLY A 191 -25.36 -0.83 2.30
C GLY A 191 -26.45 -0.55 1.27
N ALA A 192 -26.12 -0.45 -0.02
CA ALA A 192 -27.12 -0.30 -1.09
C ALA A 192 -27.47 -1.65 -1.74
N THR A 193 -28.75 -1.85 -2.06
CA THR A 193 -29.26 -3.01 -2.80
C THR A 193 -29.03 -2.87 -4.31
N SER A 194 -29.06 -1.64 -4.82
CA SER A 194 -28.72 -1.31 -6.19
C SER A 194 -27.78 -0.11 -6.23
N ALA A 195 -26.76 -0.18 -7.08
CA ALA A 195 -25.86 0.94 -7.37
C ALA A 195 -25.21 0.74 -8.74
N SER A 196 -25.05 1.84 -9.47
CA SER A 196 -24.36 1.86 -10.77
C SER A 196 -23.58 3.16 -10.93
N VAL A 197 -22.40 3.05 -11.51
CA VAL A 197 -21.65 4.21 -12.00
C VAL A 197 -22.24 4.59 -13.35
N ILE A 198 -22.65 5.85 -13.47
CA ILE A 198 -23.31 6.38 -14.68
C ILE A 198 -22.29 7.05 -15.58
N GLU A 199 -21.36 7.78 -14.98
CA GLU A 199 -20.30 8.48 -15.68
C GLU A 199 -19.03 8.33 -14.88
N TRP A 200 -17.95 8.01 -15.58
CA TRP A 200 -16.61 8.19 -15.01
C TRP A 200 -15.59 8.43 -16.12
N CYS A 201 -14.55 9.18 -15.80
CA CYS A 201 -13.37 9.32 -16.64
C CYS A 201 -12.13 9.60 -15.79
N LEU A 202 -10.96 9.30 -16.37
CA LEU A 202 -9.66 9.71 -15.88
C LEU A 202 -9.00 10.52 -17.01
N LYS A 203 -8.75 11.81 -16.78
CA LYS A 203 -8.32 12.74 -17.83
C LYS A 203 -7.27 13.72 -17.34
#